data_AF-M0JU47-F1
#
_entry.id   AF-M0JU47-F1
#
_cell.length_a   1.000
_cell.length_b   1.000
_cell.length_c   1.000
_cell.angle_alpha   90.00
_cell.angle_beta   90.00
_cell.angle_gamma   90.00
#
_symmetry.space_group_name_H-M   'P 1'
#
loop_
_entity.id
_entity.type
_entity.pdbx_description
1 polymer ?
#
loop_
_entity_poly.entity_id
_entity_poly.type
_entity_poly.pdbx_seq_one_letter_code
_entity_poly.pdbx_strand_id
1 'polypeptide(L)'
;MDLSGLPDDWTVWNETDEKLILAYRPDVFDSEQFPAPCLPTIYLTRGKRTRRPGADRTGESWYVTFYLEPEVERDADSYEGRDAAVEGAVALATRFADGELDYRSLYQVPREAYLDKLDDLTGRT
;
A
#
# COMPACT_ATOMS: atom_id res chain seq x y z
N MET A 1 -8.57 -14.71 -9.18
CA MET A 1 -8.32 -13.60 -8.26
C MET A 1 -9.26 -13.66 -7.07
N ASP A 2 -8.72 -13.69 -5.86
CA ASP A 2 -9.54 -13.70 -4.66
C ASP A 2 -8.98 -12.73 -3.62
N LEU A 3 -9.81 -11.79 -3.18
CA LEU A 3 -9.51 -10.84 -2.10
C LEU A 3 -10.05 -11.33 -0.76
N SER A 4 -10.57 -12.56 -0.67
CA SER A 4 -11.13 -13.12 0.57
C SER A 4 -10.14 -13.19 1.73
N GLY A 5 -8.83 -13.22 1.44
CA GLY A 5 -7.77 -13.17 2.45
C GLY A 5 -7.36 -11.76 2.87
N LEU A 6 -8.00 -10.71 2.34
CA LEU A 6 -7.69 -9.33 2.72
C LEU A 6 -8.14 -9.08 4.17
N PRO A 7 -7.26 -8.57 5.05
CA PRO A 7 -7.66 -8.24 6.42
C PRO A 7 -8.74 -7.16 6.45
N ASP A 8 -9.64 -7.23 7.45
CA ASP A 8 -10.77 -6.29 7.61
C ASP A 8 -10.31 -4.83 7.82
N ASP A 9 -9.06 -4.62 8.27
CA ASP A 9 -8.47 -3.30 8.41
C ASP A 9 -8.19 -2.60 7.08
N TRP A 10 -8.29 -3.32 5.95
CA TRP A 10 -8.09 -2.80 4.61
C TRP A 10 -9.40 -2.63 3.85
N THR A 11 -9.55 -1.50 3.17
CA THR A 11 -10.69 -1.20 2.31
C THR A 11 -10.26 -1.13 0.85
N VAL A 12 -11.02 -1.78 -0.04
CA VAL A 12 -10.85 -1.61 -1.49
C VAL A 12 -11.42 -0.25 -1.91
N TRP A 13 -10.56 0.64 -2.37
CA TRP A 13 -10.95 1.98 -2.83
C TRP A 13 -11.21 2.06 -4.33
N ASN A 14 -10.49 1.26 -5.11
CA ASN A 14 -10.64 1.24 -6.55
C ASN A 14 -10.22 -0.12 -7.08
N GLU A 15 -11.02 -0.71 -7.95
CA GLU A 15 -10.67 -1.94 -8.67
C GLU A 15 -11.07 -1.81 -10.14
N THR A 16 -10.11 -2.08 -11.02
CA THR A 16 -10.28 -2.21 -12.46
C THR A 16 -9.43 -3.38 -12.98
N ASP A 17 -9.54 -3.67 -14.28
CA ASP A 17 -8.72 -4.67 -14.96
C ASP A 17 -7.22 -4.34 -15.01
N GLU A 18 -6.82 -3.11 -14.68
CA GLU A 18 -5.43 -2.63 -14.77
C GLU A 18 -4.88 -2.07 -13.45
N LYS A 19 -5.76 -1.91 -12.46
CA LYS A 19 -5.44 -1.22 -11.20
C LYS A 19 -6.27 -1.77 -10.04
N LEU A 20 -5.64 -1.87 -8.88
CA LEU A 20 -6.31 -2.07 -7.59
C LEU A 20 -5.67 -1.14 -6.57
N ILE A 21 -6.49 -0.49 -5.74
CA ILE A 21 -6.05 0.35 -4.62
C ILE A 21 -6.70 -0.18 -3.35
N LEU A 22 -5.86 -0.48 -2.37
CA LEU A 22 -6.25 -0.83 -1.00
C LEU A 22 -5.83 0.31 -0.08
N ALA A 23 -6.68 0.68 0.86
CA ALA A 23 -6.41 1.70 1.88
C ALA A 23 -6.53 1.08 3.27
N TYR A 24 -5.53 1.32 4.12
CA TYR A 24 -5.54 0.81 5.49
C TYR A 24 -6.24 1.80 6.42
N ARG A 25 -7.25 1.32 7.14
CA ARG A 25 -8.01 2.07 8.16
C ARG A 25 -8.34 3.51 7.74
N PRO A 26 -9.04 3.71 6.60
CA PRO A 26 -9.47 5.04 6.18
C PRO A 26 -10.46 5.68 7.17
N ASP A 27 -11.00 4.93 8.13
CA ASP A 27 -11.77 5.40 9.28
C ASP A 27 -10.92 6.06 10.37
N VAL A 28 -9.59 5.82 10.37
CA VAL A 28 -8.63 6.42 11.32
C VAL A 28 -7.78 7.48 10.64
N PHE A 29 -7.34 7.21 9.41
CA PHE A 29 -6.52 8.12 8.60
C PHE A 29 -7.40 8.92 7.63
N ASP A 30 -8.34 9.68 8.19
CA ASP A 30 -9.44 10.37 7.52
C ASP A 30 -9.17 11.87 7.24
N SER A 31 -7.94 12.33 7.46
CA SER A 31 -7.49 13.73 7.43
C SER A 31 -7.88 14.63 8.62
N GLU A 32 -8.66 14.12 9.59
CA GLU A 32 -9.03 14.89 10.80
C GLU A 32 -7.94 14.81 11.87
N GLN A 33 -7.49 13.59 12.19
CA GLN A 33 -6.48 13.34 13.24
C GLN A 33 -5.04 13.41 12.71
N PHE A 34 -4.84 13.03 11.46
CA PHE A 34 -3.54 13.03 10.79
C PHE A 34 -3.65 13.79 9.47
N PRO A 35 -2.57 14.38 8.95
CA PRO A 35 -2.59 15.00 7.62
C PRO A 35 -3.08 14.03 6.55
N ALA A 36 -3.87 14.49 5.58
CA ALA A 36 -4.38 13.66 4.48
C ALA A 36 -3.34 12.77 3.76
N PRO A 37 -2.07 13.19 3.61
CA PRO A 37 -1.03 12.30 3.06
C PRO A 37 -0.75 11.03 3.87
N CYS A 38 -1.08 10.98 5.16
CA CYS A 38 -0.72 9.88 6.07
C CYS A 38 -1.59 8.61 5.94
N LEU A 39 -2.40 8.48 4.90
CA LEU A 39 -3.19 7.28 4.67
C LEU A 39 -2.33 6.18 4.02
N PRO A 40 -2.08 5.05 4.70
CA PRO A 40 -1.35 3.95 4.08
C PRO A 40 -2.16 3.32 2.94
N THR A 41 -1.52 3.09 1.80
CA THR A 41 -2.17 2.53 0.61
C THR A 41 -1.29 1.52 -0.12
N ILE A 42 -1.90 0.47 -0.64
CA ILE A 42 -1.26 -0.46 -1.58
C ILE A 42 -1.84 -0.21 -2.96
N TYR A 43 -0.95 0.05 -3.91
CA TYR A 43 -1.25 0.21 -5.33
C TYR A 43 -0.77 -1.02 -6.08
N LEU A 44 -1.70 -1.70 -6.72
CA LEU A 44 -1.40 -2.74 -7.69
C LEU A 44 -1.70 -2.19 -9.07
N THR A 45 -0.71 -2.23 -9.97
CA THR A 45 -0.82 -1.55 -11.27
C THR A 45 -0.14 -2.33 -12.39
N ARG A 46 -0.77 -2.35 -13.57
CA ARG A 46 -0.19 -2.95 -14.77
C ARG A 46 0.80 -2.01 -15.47
N GLY A 47 1.94 -2.56 -15.86
CA GLY A 47 2.99 -1.88 -16.60
C GLY A 47 3.86 -0.97 -15.73
N LYS A 48 5.08 -0.68 -16.20
CA LYS A 48 6.01 0.17 -15.46
C LYS A 48 5.69 1.64 -15.69
N ARG A 49 5.67 2.44 -14.62
CA ARG A 49 5.64 3.90 -14.75
C ARG A 49 6.94 4.35 -15.42
N THR A 50 6.85 4.95 -16.60
CA THR A 50 8.02 5.54 -17.23
C THR A 50 8.30 6.91 -16.60
N ARG A 51 9.57 7.36 -16.57
CA ARG A 51 9.94 8.69 -16.04
C ARG A 51 9.37 9.86 -16.85
N ARG A 52 8.69 9.60 -17.98
CA ARG A 52 8.14 10.65 -18.84
C ARG A 52 6.75 11.07 -18.34
N PRO A 53 6.54 12.36 -18.03
CA PRO A 53 5.22 12.89 -17.71
C PRO A 53 4.23 12.60 -18.85
N GLY A 54 3.05 12.09 -18.53
CA GLY A 54 1.99 11.79 -19.51
C GLY A 54 2.20 10.55 -20.37
N ALA A 55 3.24 9.75 -20.12
CA ALA A 55 3.43 8.48 -20.82
C ALA A 55 2.62 7.37 -20.15
N ASP A 56 1.91 6.58 -20.96
CA ASP A 56 1.24 5.37 -20.52
C ASP A 56 2.24 4.38 -19.90
N ARG A 57 1.73 3.57 -18.97
CA ARG A 57 2.49 2.47 -18.40
C ARG A 57 2.74 1.43 -19.49
N THR A 58 3.98 0.99 -19.64
CA THR A 58 4.37 0.02 -20.66
C THR A 58 4.76 -1.31 -20.03
N GLY A 59 4.38 -2.41 -20.69
CA GLY A 59 4.71 -3.78 -20.27
C GLY A 59 3.54 -4.53 -19.67
N GLU A 60 3.69 -5.85 -19.55
CA GLU A 60 2.64 -6.76 -19.09
C GLU A 60 2.76 -7.10 -17.61
N SER A 61 3.93 -6.85 -17.01
CA SER A 61 4.18 -7.07 -15.59
C SER A 61 3.31 -6.18 -14.72
N TRP A 62 2.99 -6.68 -13.55
CA TRP A 62 2.23 -6.04 -12.51
C TRP A 62 3.13 -5.61 -11.37
N TYR A 63 2.86 -4.45 -10.80
CA TYR A 63 3.66 -3.87 -9.73
C TYR A 63 2.79 -3.62 -8.52
N VAL A 64 3.22 -4.09 -7.35
CA VAL A 64 2.62 -3.83 -6.04
C VAL A 64 3.51 -2.85 -5.31
N THR A 65 2.99 -1.66 -5.04
CA THR A 65 3.71 -0.57 -4.37
C THR A 65 2.96 -0.20 -3.10
N PHE A 66 3.69 -0.08 -1.99
CA PHE A 66 3.12 0.31 -0.71
C PHE A 66 3.60 1.71 -0.34
N TYR A 67 2.64 2.57 -0.04
CA TYR A 67 2.82 3.96 0.36
C TYR A 67 2.34 4.11 1.80
N LEU A 68 3.18 4.67 2.67
CA LEU A 68 2.68 5.27 3.92
C LEU A 68 2.27 6.73 3.71
N GLU A 69 2.99 7.41 2.83
CA GLU A 69 2.68 8.74 2.32
C GLU A 69 3.02 8.78 0.83
N PRO A 70 2.54 9.77 0.07
CA PRO A 70 2.87 9.91 -1.35
C PRO A 70 4.38 9.94 -1.66
N GLU A 71 5.19 10.38 -0.70
CA GLU A 71 6.66 10.47 -0.81
C GLU A 71 7.40 9.38 -0.01
N VAL A 72 6.68 8.56 0.76
CA VAL A 72 7.25 7.50 1.59
C VAL A 72 6.70 6.15 1.15
N GLU A 73 7.48 5.46 0.31
CA GLU A 73 7.12 4.17 -0.28
C GLU A 73 8.19 3.12 -0.02
N ARG A 74 7.77 1.85 -0.01
CA ARG A 74 8.66 0.70 -0.10
C ARG A 74 9.01 0.44 -1.58
N ASP A 75 10.14 -0.22 -1.83
CA ASP A 75 10.43 -0.79 -3.15
C ASP A 75 9.28 -1.69 -3.63
N ALA A 76 8.87 -1.52 -4.88
CA ALA A 76 7.75 -2.25 -5.46
C ALA A 76 8.11 -3.71 -5.77
N ASP A 77 7.19 -4.63 -5.45
CA ASP A 77 7.25 -6.01 -5.92
C ASP A 77 6.71 -6.10 -7.36
N SER A 78 7.34 -6.93 -8.20
CA SER A 78 6.88 -7.15 -9.59
C SER A 78 6.45 -8.59 -9.82
N TYR A 79 5.36 -8.77 -10.57
CA TYR A 79 4.76 -10.06 -10.88
C TYR A 79 4.44 -10.15 -12.38
N GLU A 80 4.40 -11.37 -12.93
CA GLU A 80 4.12 -11.56 -14.35
C GLU A 80 2.63 -11.46 -14.70
N GLY A 81 1.73 -11.60 -13.71
CA GLY A 81 0.28 -11.61 -13.93
C GLY A 81 -0.51 -10.98 -12.78
N ARG A 82 -1.77 -10.62 -13.08
CA ARG A 82 -2.67 -9.94 -12.14
C ARG A 82 -2.94 -10.79 -10.91
N ASP A 83 -3.28 -12.06 -11.08
CA ASP A 83 -3.62 -12.96 -9.97
C ASP A 83 -2.47 -13.05 -8.97
N ALA A 84 -1.25 -13.32 -9.45
CA ALA A 84 -0.06 -13.38 -8.60
C ALA A 84 0.24 -12.04 -7.90
N ALA A 85 0.02 -10.92 -8.60
CA ALA A 85 0.18 -9.59 -7.99
C ALA A 85 -0.84 -9.35 -6.88
N VAL A 86 -2.07 -9.84 -7.02
CA VAL A 86 -3.13 -9.66 -6.03
C VAL A 86 -2.84 -10.49 -4.80
N GLU A 87 -2.43 -11.74 -4.97
CA GLU A 87 -1.94 -12.57 -3.87
C GLU A 87 -0.78 -11.87 -3.14
N GLY A 88 0.14 -11.27 -3.89
CA GLY A 88 1.22 -10.44 -3.35
C GLY A 88 0.72 -9.23 -2.56
N ALA A 89 -0.29 -8.51 -3.06
CA ALA A 89 -0.89 -7.36 -2.39
C ALA A 89 -1.61 -7.76 -1.09
N VAL A 90 -2.36 -8.86 -1.11
CA VAL A 90 -3.04 -9.42 0.07
C VAL A 90 -2.02 -9.89 1.12
N ALA A 91 -0.96 -10.57 0.69
CA ALA A 91 0.12 -10.98 1.59
C ALA A 91 0.82 -9.76 2.20
N LEU A 92 1.07 -8.69 1.42
CA LEU A 92 1.65 -7.46 1.92
C LEU A 92 0.73 -6.74 2.91
N ALA A 93 -0.56 -6.67 2.60
CA ALA A 93 -1.59 -6.11 3.48
C ALA A 93 -1.66 -6.83 4.83
N THR A 94 -1.61 -8.16 4.81
CA THR A 94 -1.59 -9.02 6.00
C THR A 94 -0.36 -8.75 6.85
N ARG A 95 0.84 -8.81 6.24
CA ARG A 95 2.10 -8.53 6.95
C ARG A 95 2.15 -7.13 7.56
N PHE A 96 1.52 -6.14 6.91
CA PHE A 96 1.41 -4.80 7.48
C PHE A 96 0.48 -4.79 8.70
N ALA A 97 -0.71 -5.37 8.57
CA ALA A 97 -1.70 -5.43 9.65
C ALA A 97 -1.17 -6.20 10.87
N ASP A 98 -0.35 -7.24 10.65
CA ASP A 98 0.29 -8.05 11.68
C ASP A 98 1.58 -7.42 12.26
N GLY A 99 1.95 -6.21 11.83
CA GLY A 99 3.12 -5.49 12.36
C GLY A 99 4.48 -6.02 11.86
N GLU A 100 4.49 -6.95 10.92
CA GLU A 100 5.70 -7.61 10.40
C GLU A 100 6.53 -6.73 9.46
N LEU A 101 5.97 -5.61 8.96
CA LEU A 101 6.68 -4.68 8.09
C LEU A 101 7.44 -3.64 8.89
N ASP A 102 8.75 -3.51 8.67
CA ASP A 102 9.57 -2.44 9.23
C ASP A 102 9.36 -1.09 8.50
N TYR A 103 8.16 -0.55 8.62
CA TYR A 103 7.77 0.68 7.92
C TYR A 103 8.38 1.95 8.53
N ARG A 104 8.79 1.92 9.81
CA ARG A 104 9.53 3.05 10.43
C ARG A 104 10.86 3.31 9.70
N SER A 105 11.50 2.27 9.17
CA SER A 105 12.75 2.39 8.40
C SER A 105 12.62 3.14 7.07
N LEU A 106 11.39 3.32 6.56
CA LEU A 106 11.12 4.07 5.34
C LEU A 106 11.26 5.58 5.54
N TYR A 107 11.22 6.06 6.80
CA TYR A 107 11.32 7.48 7.12
C TYR A 107 12.77 7.89 7.39
N GLN A 108 13.24 8.89 6.66
CA GLN A 108 14.49 9.58 7.00
C GLN A 108 14.31 10.56 8.16
N VAL A 109 13.14 11.20 8.23
CA VAL A 109 12.72 12.08 9.34
C VAL A 109 11.42 11.50 9.91
N PRO A 110 11.48 10.84 11.08
CA PRO A 110 10.31 10.16 11.65
C PRO A 110 9.16 11.11 11.98
N ARG A 111 7.94 10.61 11.80
CA ARG A 111 6.70 11.23 12.28
C ARG A 111 6.18 10.45 13.48
N GLU A 112 6.78 10.68 14.65
CA GLU A 112 6.55 9.89 15.87
C GLU A 112 5.05 9.63 16.13
N ALA A 113 4.21 10.66 16.26
CA ALA A 113 2.79 10.48 16.56
C ALA A 113 2.01 9.63 15.53
N TYR A 114 2.39 9.69 14.26
CA TYR A 114 1.80 8.87 13.21
C TYR A 114 2.31 7.42 13.27
N LEU A 115 3.61 7.25 13.45
CA LEU A 115 4.26 5.94 13.55
C LEU A 115 3.84 5.19 14.82
N ASP A 116 3.70 5.89 15.94
CA ASP A 116 3.17 5.35 17.19
C ASP A 116 1.73 4.87 17.00
N LYS A 117 0.91 5.62 16.25
CA LYS A 117 -0.46 5.20 15.94
C LYS A 117 -0.48 3.95 15.06
N LEU A 118 0.43 3.83 14.10
CA LEU A 118 0.56 2.62 13.30
C LEU A 118 1.00 1.43 14.16
N ASP A 119 1.94 1.61 15.09
CA ASP A 119 2.40 0.55 15.99
C ASP A 119 1.23 0.04 16.85
N ASP A 120 0.43 0.95 17.43
CA ASP A 120 -0.77 0.61 18.20
C ASP A 120 -1.77 -0.22 17.38
N LEU A 121 -2.00 0.15 16.11
CA LEU A 121 -2.97 -0.52 15.24
C LEU A 121 -2.46 -1.85 14.69
N THR A 122 -1.15 -1.98 14.52
CA THR A 122 -0.50 -3.19 13.97
C THR A 122 0.02 -4.13 15.06
N GLY A 123 -0.17 -3.77 16.34
CA GLY A 123 0.30 -4.55 17.48
C GLY A 123 1.83 -4.60 17.63
N ARG A 124 2.55 -3.74 16.92
CA ARG A 124 4.01 -3.65 16.97
C ARG A 124 4.41 -2.93 18.25
N THR A 125 5.26 -3.53 19.08
CA THR A 125 5.69 -2.97 20.39
C THR A 125 7.20 -2.82 20.47
#